data_AF-A0A6J4P638-F1
#
_entry.id   AF-A0A6J4P638-F1
#
_cell.length_a   1.000
_cell.length_b   1.000
_cell.length_c   1.000
_cell.angle_alpha   90.00
_cell.angle_beta   90.00
_cell.angle_gamma   90.00
#
_symmetry.space_group_name_H-M   'P 1'
#
loop_
_entity.id
_entity.type
_entity.pdbx_description
1 polymer ?
#
loop_
_entity_poly.entity_id
_entity_poly.type
_entity_poly.pdbx_seq_one_letter_code
_entity_poly.pdbx_strand_id
1 'polypeptide(L)'
;RRLEGDPKNAVILPSNAASSYGAHRADGEEARWRVEQVSFAAHCTQEELLGITRKLSPRQIILIHGSRRRISDLAFRLAPDHKIHTPTVGETVRTVL
;
A
#
# COMPACT_ATOMS: atom_id res chain seq x y z
N ARG A 1 31.02 11.80 9.42
CA ARG A 1 30.94 10.51 10.16
C ARG A 1 29.66 9.82 9.71
N ARG A 2 29.69 8.54 9.31
CA ARG A 2 28.46 7.80 8.96
C ARG A 2 27.70 7.43 10.25
N LEU A 3 26.38 7.46 10.21
CA LEU A 3 25.50 7.12 11.35
C LEU A 3 25.01 5.66 11.32
N GLU A 4 25.21 5.00 10.19
CA GLU A 4 25.07 3.55 9.99
C GLU A 4 26.04 2.80 10.90
N GLY A 5 25.58 1.78 11.62
CA GLY A 5 26.48 1.02 12.49
C GLY A 5 26.33 1.24 13.99
N ASP A 6 25.74 2.37 14.39
CA ASP A 6 25.66 2.73 15.80
C ASP A 6 24.33 2.27 16.43
N PRO A 7 24.36 1.40 17.46
CA PRO A 7 23.14 0.93 18.13
C PRO A 7 22.38 2.04 18.87
N LYS A 8 22.99 3.22 19.07
CA LYS A 8 22.32 4.42 19.59
C LYS A 8 21.48 5.14 18.54
N ASN A 9 21.65 4.81 17.26
CA ASN A 9 20.92 5.43 16.16
C ASN A 9 19.73 4.57 15.71
N ALA A 10 18.73 5.26 15.18
CA ALA A 10 17.55 4.64 14.59
C ALA A 10 17.23 5.25 13.22
N VAL A 11 16.69 4.42 12.32
CA VAL A 11 16.08 4.81 11.06
C VAL A 11 14.58 4.67 11.20
N ILE A 12 13.86 5.78 11.04
CA ILE A 12 12.40 5.80 11.06
C ILE A 12 11.92 5.78 9.62
N LEU A 13 11.14 4.76 9.26
CA LEU A 13 10.49 4.66 7.96
C LEU A 13 9.05 5.17 8.10
N PRO A 14 8.72 6.38 7.60
CA PRO A 14 7.44 7.04 7.86
C PRO A 14 6.28 6.54 6.99
N SER A 15 6.55 5.67 6.02
CA SER A 15 5.56 5.26 5.04
C SER A 15 5.76 3.81 4.59
N ASN A 16 4.79 3.35 3.79
CA ASN A 16 4.69 2.00 3.24
C ASN A 16 5.82 1.65 2.24
N ALA A 17 6.82 2.52 2.08
CA ALA A 17 8.00 2.34 1.23
C ALA A 17 8.96 1.25 1.73
N ALA A 18 8.55 0.43 2.70
CA ALA A 18 9.34 -0.68 3.25
C ALA A 18 9.88 -1.63 2.15
N SER A 19 9.19 -1.77 1.02
CA SER A 19 9.67 -2.54 -0.13
C SER A 19 10.87 -1.92 -0.85
N SER A 20 11.03 -0.60 -0.78
CA SER A 20 12.13 0.15 -1.43
C SER A 20 13.38 0.25 -0.57
N TYR A 21 13.24 0.12 0.76
CA TYR A 21 14.37 0.18 1.70
C TYR A 21 15.02 -1.18 1.98
N GLY A 22 14.64 -2.21 1.22
CA GLY A 22 15.21 -3.54 1.35
C GLY A 22 14.75 -4.23 2.64
N ALA A 23 13.73 -5.08 2.52
CA ALA A 23 13.46 -6.13 3.51
C ALA A 23 14.54 -7.24 3.48
N HIS A 24 15.80 -6.89 3.17
CA HIS A 24 16.94 -7.78 3.27
C HIS A 24 17.57 -7.58 4.65
N ARG A 25 16.97 -8.22 5.66
CA ARG A 25 17.79 -8.79 6.72
C ARG A 25 18.38 -10.06 6.14
N ALA A 26 19.65 -10.03 5.75
CA ALA A 26 20.38 -11.27 5.55
C ALA A 26 20.58 -11.90 6.94
N ASP A 27 20.21 -13.18 7.09
CA ASP A 27 20.52 -13.93 8.31
C ASP A 27 22.03 -13.88 8.54
N GLY A 28 22.46 -13.23 9.63
CA GLY A 28 23.87 -13.10 10.02
C GLY A 28 24.44 -11.68 10.11
N GLU A 29 23.70 -10.62 9.72
CA GLU A 29 24.14 -9.24 9.99
C GLU A 29 23.80 -8.82 11.42
N GLU A 30 24.83 -8.65 12.26
CA GLU A 30 24.69 -8.05 13.59
C GLU A 30 24.01 -6.68 13.46
N ALA A 31 22.83 -6.55 14.08
CA ALA A 31 21.98 -5.38 13.97
C ALA A 31 22.69 -4.12 14.47
N ARG A 32 23.15 -3.32 13.52
CA ARG A 32 24.03 -2.17 13.75
C ARG A 32 23.28 -0.88 14.07
N TRP A 33 21.99 -0.79 13.76
CA TRP A 33 21.11 0.34 14.04
C TRP A 33 19.66 -0.15 14.04
N ARG A 34 18.79 0.51 14.80
CA ARG A 34 17.38 0.11 14.89
C ARG A 34 16.60 0.65 13.70
N VAL A 35 15.78 -0.18 13.08
CA VAL A 35 14.82 0.28 12.05
C VAL A 35 13.42 0.21 12.65
N GLU A 36 12.76 1.37 12.74
CA GLU A 36 11.39 1.49 13.24
C GLU A 36 10.45 1.85 12.09
N GLN A 37 9.40 1.06 11.93
CA GLN A 37 8.35 1.32 10.94
C GLN A 37 7.19 2.00 11.63
N VAL A 38 6.77 3.14 11.08
CA VAL A 38 5.63 3.89 11.58
C VAL A 38 4.67 4.18 10.43
N SER A 39 3.37 4.15 10.72
CA SER A 39 2.32 4.32 9.71
C SER A 39 1.86 5.78 9.66
N PHE A 40 2.72 6.67 9.14
CA PHE A 40 2.36 8.05 8.81
C PHE A 40 2.05 8.24 7.32
N ALA A 41 1.82 7.14 6.59
CA ALA A 41 1.42 7.21 5.20
C ALA A 41 0.09 7.98 5.10
N ALA A 42 0.10 9.13 4.41
CA ALA A 42 -1.09 9.93 4.11
C ALA A 42 -1.97 9.28 3.01
N HIS A 43 -2.10 7.95 3.05
CA HIS A 43 -2.97 7.18 2.19
C HIS A 43 -4.16 6.70 3.02
N CYS A 44 -5.35 6.71 2.42
CA CYS A 44 -6.50 6.09 3.03
C CYS A 44 -6.21 4.60 3.33
N THR A 45 -6.57 4.19 4.52
CA THR A 45 -6.69 2.79 4.91
C THR A 45 -7.78 2.11 4.08
N GLN A 46 -7.76 0.78 4.09
CA GLN A 46 -8.77 -0.01 3.39
C GLN A 46 -10.19 0.23 3.96
N GLU A 47 -10.32 0.41 5.27
CA GLU A 47 -11.61 0.70 5.91
C GLU A 47 -12.16 2.07 5.52
N GLU A 48 -11.28 3.08 5.40
CA GLU A 48 -11.66 4.40 4.90
C GLU A 48 -12.13 4.32 3.44
N LEU A 49 -11.45 3.56 2.59
CA LEU A 49 -11.88 3.35 1.20
C LEU A 49 -13.26 2.67 1.11
N LEU A 50 -13.51 1.64 1.94
CA LEU A 50 -14.83 1.02 2.03
C LEU A 50 -15.89 2.02 2.53
N GLY A 51 -15.54 2.86 3.51
CA GLY A 51 -16.41 3.92 4.03
C GLY A 51 -16.77 4.97 2.99
N ILE A 52 -15.79 5.45 2.22
CA ILE A 52 -15.99 6.39 1.11
C ILE A 52 -16.89 5.76 0.05
N THR A 53 -16.62 4.51 -0.32
CA THR A 53 -17.39 3.81 -1.35
C THR A 53 -18.86 3.64 -0.96
N ARG A 54 -19.14 3.26 0.30
CA ARG A 54 -20.51 3.18 0.82
C ARG A 54 -21.24 4.53 0.76
N LYS A 55 -20.56 5.62 1.06
CA LYS A 55 -21.15 6.97 1.04
C LYS A 55 -21.46 7.46 -0.38
N LEU A 56 -20.57 7.17 -1.33
CA LEU A 56 -20.71 7.62 -2.72
C LEU A 56 -21.60 6.70 -3.56
N SER A 57 -21.73 5.43 -3.17
CA SER A 57 -22.50 4.39 -3.87
C SER A 57 -22.31 4.39 -5.40
N PRO A 58 -21.05 4.30 -5.89
CA PRO A 58 -20.79 4.35 -7.32
C PRO A 58 -21.29 3.08 -8.02
N ARG A 59 -21.77 3.20 -9.26
CA ARG A 59 -22.15 2.04 -10.09
C ARG A 59 -20.94 1.21 -10.52
N GLN A 60 -19.81 1.87 -10.78
CA GLN A 60 -18.57 1.25 -11.24
C GLN A 60 -17.38 1.85 -10.49
N ILE A 61 -16.41 0.99 -10.13
CA ILE A 61 -15.17 1.37 -9.46
C ILE A 61 -13.99 0.82 -10.26
N ILE A 62 -13.00 1.67 -10.54
CA ILE A 62 -11.75 1.29 -11.18
C ILE A 62 -10.65 1.36 -10.11
N LEU A 63 -10.05 0.21 -9.80
CA LEU A 63 -9.00 0.12 -8.78
C LEU A 63 -7.62 0.18 -9.44
N ILE A 64 -6.85 1.20 -9.08
CA ILE A 64 -5.50 1.46 -9.58
C ILE A 64 -4.53 1.71 -8.41
N HIS A 65 -3.23 1.75 -8.70
CA HIS A 65 -2.16 2.10 -7.74
C HIS A 65 -2.18 1.30 -6.42
N GLY A 66 -1.92 -0.01 -6.53
CA GLY A 66 -1.70 -0.87 -5.37
C GLY A 66 -1.00 -2.17 -5.77
N SER A 67 -0.46 -2.90 -4.80
CA SER A 67 0.05 -4.24 -5.07
C SER A 67 -1.10 -5.14 -5.56
N ARG A 68 -0.78 -6.09 -6.46
CA ARG A 68 -1.77 -7.02 -7.03
C ARG A 68 -2.65 -7.69 -5.96
N ARG A 69 -2.04 -8.10 -4.85
CA ARG A 69 -2.75 -8.71 -3.70
C ARG A 69 -3.72 -7.75 -3.03
N ARG A 70 -3.31 -6.50 -2.78
CA ARG A 70 -4.15 -5.48 -2.12
C ARG A 70 -5.31 -5.04 -3.00
N ILE A 71 -5.06 -4.87 -4.30
CA ILE A 71 -6.11 -4.60 -5.29
C ILE A 71 -7.13 -5.74 -5.31
N SER A 72 -6.66 -6.99 -5.38
CA SER A 72 -7.56 -8.16 -5.41
C SER A 72 -8.40 -8.30 -4.15
N ASP A 73 -7.85 -8.05 -2.96
CA ASP A 73 -8.60 -8.10 -1.70
C ASP A 73 -9.68 -7.01 -1.64
N LEU A 74 -9.35 -5.78 -2.03
CA LEU A 74 -10.33 -4.69 -2.06
C LEU A 74 -11.41 -4.94 -3.12
N ALA A 75 -11.04 -5.44 -4.30
CA ALA A 75 -11.98 -5.81 -5.35
C ALA A 75 -12.99 -6.84 -4.87
N PHE A 76 -12.52 -7.92 -4.21
CA PHE A 76 -13.38 -8.98 -3.70
C PHE A 76 -14.43 -8.44 -2.71
N ARG A 77 -14.04 -7.51 -1.83
CA ARG A 77 -14.96 -6.91 -0.85
C ARG A 77 -15.99 -5.97 -1.46
N LEU A 78 -15.66 -5.30 -2.56
CA LEU A 78 -16.54 -4.34 -3.22
C LEU A 78 -17.42 -4.97 -4.32
N ALA A 79 -17.03 -6.13 -4.85
CA ALA A 79 -17.72 -6.82 -5.94
C ALA A 79 -19.20 -7.15 -5.70
N PRO A 80 -19.68 -7.43 -4.47
CA PRO A 80 -21.10 -7.70 -4.25
C PRO A 80 -22.02 -6.53 -4.62
N ASP A 81 -21.54 -5.29 -4.43
CA ASP A 81 -22.37 -4.08 -4.54
C ASP A 81 -21.99 -3.20 -5.73
N HIS A 82 -20.81 -3.42 -6.34
CA HIS A 82 -20.25 -2.54 -7.35
C HIS A 82 -19.63 -3.31 -8.51
N LYS A 83 -19.72 -2.77 -9.72
CA LYS A 83 -18.94 -3.27 -10.86
C LYS A 83 -17.48 -2.87 -10.69
N ILE A 84 -16.60 -3.84 -10.43
CA ILE A 84 -15.16 -3.58 -10.24
C ILE A 84 -14.38 -3.82 -11.52
N HIS A 85 -13.45 -2.93 -11.83
CA HIS A 85 -12.46 -3.11 -12.89
C HIS A 85 -11.04 -2.89 -12.37
N THR A 86 -10.12 -3.79 -12.73
CA THR A 86 -8.70 -3.71 -12.36
C THR A 86 -7.86 -3.73 -13.63
N PRO A 87 -7.62 -2.55 -14.24
CA PRO A 87 -6.99 -2.48 -15.54
C PRO A 87 -5.54 -2.93 -15.50
N THR A 88 -5.10 -3.50 -16.61
CA THR A 88 -3.70 -3.82 -16.89
C THR A 88 -2.94 -2.57 -17.38
N VAL A 89 -1.62 -2.57 -17.28
CA VAL A 89 -0.79 -1.44 -17.74
C VAL A 89 -0.98 -1.24 -19.25
N GLY A 90 -1.35 -0.03 -19.65
CA GLY A 90 -1.62 0.31 -21.06
C GLY A 90 -3.04 0.00 -21.53
N GLU A 91 -3.89 -0.56 -20.68
CA GLU A 91 -5.30 -0.81 -20.99
C GLU A 91 -6.09 0.51 -21.05
N THR A 92 -6.95 0.63 -22.07
CA THR A 92 -7.93 1.72 -22.16
C THR A 92 -9.29 1.23 -21.70
N VAL A 93 -9.83 1.84 -20.64
CA VAL A 93 -11.15 1.52 -20.12
C VAL A 93 -12.16 2.53 -20.65
N ARG A 94 -13.19 2.07 -21.36
CA ARG A 94 -14.32 2.91 -21.78
C ARG A 94 -15.46 2.76 -20.78
N THR A 95 -15.77 3.83 -20.06
CA THR A 95 -16.98 3.90 -19.23
C THR A 95 -18.15 4.34 -20.11
N VAL A 96 -19.25 3.58 -20.07
CA VAL A 96 -20.52 4.00 -20.67
C VAL A 96 -21.38 4.47 -19.49
N LEU A 97 -21.64 5.77 -19.44
CA LEU A 97 -22.46 6.40 -18.40
C LEU A 97 -23.94 6.06 -18.59
#